data_AF-A0A6V7WSA9-F1
#
_entry.id   AF-A0A6V7WSA9-F1
#
_cell.length_a   1.000
_cell.length_b   1.000
_cell.length_c   1.000
_cell.angle_alpha   90.00
_cell.angle_beta   90.00
_cell.angle_gamma   90.00
#
_symmetry.space_group_name_H-M   'P 1'
#
loop_
_entity.id
_entity.type
_entity.pdbx_description
1 polymer ?
#
loop_
_entity_poly.entity_id
_entity_poly.type
_entity_poly.pdbx_seq_one_letter_code
_entity_poly.pdbx_strand_id
1 'polypeptide(L)'
;MKIEREKMIPNKGKRAIAKLAVNNLWVRFSLRNQGLTQTYITDDPSELADFLDNRSIGMVSIDELTKEAIMLRYLKKEWIEEHECSNVVISLWTTSAARLHLLRLMQKVARTSDCTLLYTDTDSLIFSHPEDNNPLELGPHLGDLTDKYPYHEILEYCSGGEKQYGLKLKRKCVNNEEPEYVLKVRGITLNYDVINNQGLRYQTFKNSILQYVQTCNPISMPLIYPNFLRQSVKKGCVISQQLTKIYKPFVGKGIIRHSDFSVLDFGFVKNLSL
;
A
#
# COMPACT_ATOMS: atom_id res chain seq x y z
N MET A 1 1.98 4.12 -35.05
CA MET A 1 2.34 5.22 -34.13
C MET A 1 3.86 5.33 -34.11
N LYS A 2 4.45 6.44 -34.59
CA LYS A 2 5.91 6.67 -34.50
C LYS A 2 6.20 7.43 -33.19
N ILE A 3 7.16 6.94 -32.40
CA ILE A 3 7.57 7.59 -31.15
C ILE A 3 8.61 8.66 -31.49
N GLU A 4 8.31 9.91 -31.20
CA GLU A 4 9.24 11.03 -31.38
C GLU A 4 10.10 11.21 -30.13
N ARG A 5 11.39 10.83 -30.20
CA ARG A 5 12.31 10.88 -29.04
C ARG A 5 12.42 12.27 -28.43
N GLU A 6 12.41 13.31 -29.26
CA GLU A 6 12.53 14.72 -28.84
C GLU A 6 11.37 15.17 -27.94
N LYS A 7 10.19 14.54 -28.06
CA LYS A 7 9.02 14.83 -27.24
C LYS A 7 9.00 14.07 -25.90
N MET A 8 9.95 13.15 -25.66
CA MET A 8 10.06 12.38 -24.42
C MET A 8 10.74 13.16 -23.28
N ILE A 9 10.32 14.42 -23.09
CA ILE A 9 10.83 15.30 -22.03
C ILE A 9 10.15 14.94 -20.70
N PRO A 10 10.90 14.81 -19.58
CA PRO A 10 10.33 14.52 -18.27
C PRO A 10 9.29 15.56 -17.84
N ASN A 11 8.03 15.13 -17.73
CA ASN A 11 6.95 15.96 -17.19
C ASN A 11 6.19 15.19 -16.10
N LYS A 12 6.30 15.64 -14.85
CA LYS A 12 5.72 14.96 -13.68
C LYS A 12 4.18 14.89 -13.74
N GLY A 13 3.52 15.96 -14.17
CA GLY A 13 2.06 16.03 -14.27
C GLY A 13 1.50 15.09 -15.34
N LYS A 14 2.02 15.17 -16.57
CA LYS A 14 1.62 14.27 -17.66
C LYS A 14 1.89 12.81 -17.32
N ARG A 15 3.04 12.52 -16.68
CA ARG A 15 3.37 11.17 -16.20
C ARG A 15 2.36 10.68 -15.17
N ALA A 16 1.94 11.52 -14.22
CA ALA A 16 0.96 11.15 -13.21
C ALA A 16 -0.40 10.81 -13.84
N ILE A 17 -0.88 11.63 -14.78
CA ILE A 17 -2.15 11.39 -15.50
C ILE A 17 -2.07 10.10 -16.31
N ALA A 18 -1.00 9.92 -17.09
CA ALA A 18 -0.80 8.70 -17.88
C ALA A 18 -0.73 7.45 -17.00
N LYS A 19 0.01 7.51 -15.88
CA LYS A 19 0.10 6.42 -14.91
C LYS A 19 -1.28 6.09 -14.30
N LEU A 20 -2.06 7.11 -13.94
CA LEU A 20 -3.40 6.93 -13.42
C LEU A 20 -4.32 6.28 -14.46
N ALA A 21 -4.28 6.71 -15.71
CA ALA A 21 -5.09 6.15 -16.79
C ALA A 21 -4.78 4.66 -17.02
N VAL A 22 -3.50 4.29 -17.14
CA VAL A 22 -3.09 2.89 -17.35
C VAL A 22 -3.40 2.02 -16.13
N ASN A 23 -3.20 2.53 -14.92
CA ASN A 23 -3.54 1.80 -13.69
C ASN A 23 -5.05 1.59 -13.56
N ASN A 24 -5.86 2.60 -13.88
CA ASN A 24 -7.31 2.48 -13.83
C ASN A 24 -7.84 1.53 -14.90
N LEU A 25 -7.22 1.50 -16.08
CA LEU A 25 -7.63 0.61 -17.17
C LEU A 25 -7.58 -0.86 -16.75
N TRP A 26 -6.46 -1.35 -16.21
CA TRP A 26 -6.38 -2.76 -15.83
C TRP A 26 -7.28 -3.09 -14.62
N VAL A 27 -7.46 -2.13 -13.70
CA VAL A 27 -8.39 -2.29 -12.57
C VAL A 27 -9.83 -2.36 -13.05
N ARG A 28 -10.18 -1.67 -14.14
CA ARG A 28 -11.53 -1.70 -14.73
C ARG A 28 -11.93 -3.10 -15.17
N PHE A 29 -10.99 -3.90 -15.66
CA PHE A 29 -11.24 -5.30 -16.00
C PHE A 29 -11.61 -6.15 -14.76
N SER A 30 -11.17 -5.76 -13.55
CA SER A 30 -11.45 -6.44 -12.28
C SER A 30 -12.66 -5.90 -11.51
N LEU A 31 -13.52 -5.09 -12.13
CA LEU A 31 -14.64 -4.49 -11.39
C LEU A 31 -15.50 -5.58 -10.74
N ARG A 32 -15.66 -5.46 -9.42
CA ARG A 32 -16.57 -6.32 -8.67
C ARG A 32 -17.99 -5.93 -9.05
N ASN A 33 -18.65 -6.76 -9.84
CA ASN A 33 -20.04 -6.51 -10.21
C ASN A 33 -20.99 -6.98 -9.09
N GLN A 34 -20.58 -7.99 -8.30
CA GLN A 34 -21.48 -8.69 -7.38
C GLN A 34 -21.42 -8.25 -5.92
N GLY A 35 -22.58 -8.25 -5.25
CA GLY A 35 -22.68 -7.99 -3.80
C GLY A 35 -22.26 -6.58 -3.39
N LEU A 36 -22.37 -5.61 -4.30
CA LEU A 36 -22.21 -4.20 -4.00
C LEU A 36 -23.54 -3.63 -3.54
N THR A 37 -23.54 -3.03 -2.36
CA THR A 37 -24.67 -2.24 -1.88
C THR A 37 -24.86 -1.04 -2.78
N GLN A 38 -26.07 -0.89 -3.31
CA GLN A 38 -26.48 0.26 -4.09
C GLN A 38 -27.19 1.25 -3.18
N THR A 39 -27.11 2.52 -3.55
CA THR A 39 -27.78 3.62 -2.85
C THR A 39 -28.81 4.22 -3.80
N TYR A 40 -30.02 4.40 -3.29
CA TYR A 40 -31.08 5.13 -3.97
C TYR A 40 -31.63 6.20 -3.01
N ILE A 41 -31.89 7.39 -3.51
CA ILE A 41 -32.43 8.50 -2.73
C ILE A 41 -33.78 8.84 -3.35
N THR A 42 -34.82 8.88 -2.52
CA THR A 42 -36.18 9.18 -2.94
C THR A 42 -36.91 9.97 -1.88
N ASP A 43 -37.85 10.80 -2.31
CA ASP A 43 -38.85 11.50 -1.50
C ASP A 43 -40.27 10.96 -1.76
N ASP A 44 -40.43 9.97 -2.65
CA ASP A 44 -41.70 9.35 -3.00
C ASP A 44 -41.97 8.09 -2.14
N PRO A 45 -43.06 8.09 -1.34
CA PRO A 45 -43.48 6.90 -0.59
C PRO A 45 -43.79 5.69 -1.49
N SER A 46 -44.20 5.92 -2.74
CA SER A 46 -44.52 4.85 -3.70
C SER A 46 -43.27 4.08 -4.11
N GLU A 47 -42.19 4.80 -4.44
CA GLU A 47 -40.89 4.18 -4.74
C GLU A 47 -40.36 3.40 -3.53
N LEU A 48 -40.50 3.95 -2.31
CA LEU A 48 -40.14 3.21 -1.11
C LEU A 48 -40.90 1.87 -0.99
N ALA A 49 -42.22 1.89 -1.21
CA ALA A 49 -43.05 0.69 -1.18
C ALA A 49 -42.58 -0.33 -2.23
N ASP A 50 -42.30 0.13 -3.45
CA ASP A 50 -41.76 -0.72 -4.53
C ASP A 50 -40.45 -1.41 -4.11
N PHE A 51 -39.53 -0.70 -3.47
CA PHE A 51 -38.27 -1.28 -2.97
C PHE A 51 -38.47 -2.27 -1.82
N LEU A 52 -39.46 -2.04 -0.95
CA LEU A 52 -39.77 -2.92 0.19
C LEU A 52 -40.47 -4.20 -0.23
N ASP A 53 -41.40 -4.11 -1.19
CA ASP A 53 -42.19 -5.25 -1.68
C ASP A 53 -41.42 -6.09 -2.71
N ASN A 54 -40.34 -5.55 -3.29
CA ASN A 54 -39.52 -6.26 -4.24
C ASN A 54 -38.66 -7.36 -3.59
N ARG A 55 -39.08 -8.61 -3.77
CA ARG A 55 -38.39 -9.81 -3.25
C ARG A 55 -36.98 -10.01 -3.81
N SER A 56 -36.67 -9.48 -5.00
CA SER A 56 -35.34 -9.54 -5.60
C SER A 56 -34.35 -8.56 -4.98
N ILE A 57 -34.83 -7.70 -4.07
CA ILE A 57 -34.02 -6.75 -3.34
C ILE A 57 -33.86 -7.21 -1.89
N GLY A 58 -32.63 -7.13 -1.38
CA GLY A 58 -32.30 -7.24 0.03
C GLY A 58 -32.06 -5.86 0.60
N MET A 59 -33.07 -5.29 1.28
CA MET A 59 -32.93 -4.02 1.96
C MET A 59 -31.86 -4.13 3.07
N VAL A 60 -30.85 -3.26 3.01
CA VAL A 60 -29.77 -3.19 4.01
C VAL A 60 -30.11 -2.14 5.06
N SER A 61 -30.60 -0.98 4.63
CA SER A 61 -31.06 0.07 5.56
C SER A 61 -31.87 1.13 4.85
N ILE A 62 -32.71 1.81 5.63
CA ILE A 62 -33.41 3.03 5.25
C ILE A 62 -32.92 4.11 6.22
N ASP A 63 -32.27 5.14 5.70
CA ASP A 63 -31.79 6.26 6.49
C ASP A 63 -32.53 7.53 6.05
N GLU A 64 -33.23 8.20 6.97
CA GLU A 64 -33.76 9.54 6.72
C GLU A 64 -32.59 10.52 6.51
N LEU A 65 -32.55 11.18 5.34
CA LEU A 65 -31.54 12.19 5.03
C LEU A 65 -32.04 13.58 5.41
N THR A 66 -33.28 13.88 5.05
CA THR A 66 -34.01 15.10 5.38
C THR A 66 -35.44 14.72 5.76
N LYS A 67 -36.26 15.69 6.18
CA LYS A 67 -37.69 15.47 6.45
C LYS A 67 -38.48 14.98 5.22
N GLU A 68 -37.93 15.18 4.03
CA GLU A 68 -38.61 14.92 2.75
C GLU A 68 -37.95 13.75 2.01
N ALA A 69 -36.66 13.49 2.22
CA ALA A 69 -35.91 12.49 1.47
C ALA A 69 -35.31 11.40 2.35
N ILE A 70 -35.40 10.17 1.86
CA ILE A 70 -34.81 8.97 2.46
C ILE A 70 -33.75 8.37 1.54
N MET A 71 -32.74 7.75 2.15
CA MET A 71 -31.72 6.97 1.47
C MET A 71 -31.95 5.49 1.72
N LEU A 72 -32.21 4.76 0.65
CA LEU A 72 -32.29 3.31 0.63
C LEU A 72 -30.91 2.75 0.30
N ARG A 73 -30.42 1.84 1.14
CA ARG A 73 -29.28 1.00 0.82
C ARG A 73 -29.77 -0.42 0.64
N TYR A 74 -29.45 -1.02 -0.50
CA TYR A 74 -29.98 -2.32 -0.85
C TYR A 74 -28.99 -3.17 -1.65
N LEU A 75 -29.23 -4.47 -1.66
CA LEU A 75 -28.50 -5.45 -2.46
C LEU A 75 -29.47 -6.08 -3.45
N LYS A 76 -29.09 -6.16 -4.73
CA LYS A 76 -29.83 -7.00 -5.68
C LYS A 76 -29.45 -8.46 -5.43
N LYS A 77 -30.45 -9.30 -5.20
CA LYS A 77 -30.30 -10.75 -4.92
C LYS A 77 -30.20 -11.58 -6.21
N GLU A 78 -30.66 -11.03 -7.33
CA GLU A 78 -30.71 -11.71 -8.63
C GLU A 78 -29.35 -11.71 -9.35
N TRP A 79 -29.32 -12.44 -10.48
CA TRP A 79 -28.18 -12.52 -11.38
C TRP A 79 -27.69 -11.13 -11.76
N ILE A 80 -26.40 -10.91 -11.51
CA ILE A 80 -25.77 -9.63 -11.71
C ILE A 80 -25.09 -9.68 -13.07
N GLU A 81 -25.58 -8.83 -13.97
CA GLU A 81 -24.96 -8.62 -15.27
C GLU A 81 -23.53 -8.09 -15.06
N GLU A 82 -22.56 -8.75 -15.70
CA GLU A 82 -21.19 -8.27 -15.68
C GLU A 82 -21.13 -6.94 -16.46
N HIS A 83 -20.40 -5.98 -15.92
CA HIS A 83 -20.16 -4.74 -16.65
C HIS A 83 -19.45 -5.08 -17.97
N GLU A 84 -19.85 -4.45 -19.08
CA GLU A 84 -19.32 -4.74 -20.44
C GLU A 84 -17.79 -4.70 -20.55
N CYS A 85 -17.13 -3.84 -19.77
CA CYS A 85 -15.68 -3.71 -19.72
C CYS A 85 -15.00 -4.67 -18.72
N SER A 86 -15.75 -5.52 -18.02
CA SER A 86 -15.21 -6.47 -17.04
C SER A 86 -14.59 -7.67 -17.77
N ASN A 87 -13.37 -8.03 -17.40
CA ASN A 87 -12.68 -9.20 -17.90
C ASN A 87 -11.67 -9.69 -16.85
N VAL A 88 -12.12 -10.56 -15.96
CA VAL A 88 -11.29 -11.04 -14.86
C VAL A 88 -10.03 -11.78 -15.34
N VAL A 89 -10.06 -12.40 -16.52
CA VAL A 89 -8.92 -13.14 -17.08
C VAL A 89 -7.75 -12.21 -17.38
N ILE A 90 -8.01 -11.03 -17.95
CA ILE A 90 -6.96 -10.02 -18.20
C ILE A 90 -6.31 -9.59 -16.88
N SER A 91 -7.10 -9.40 -15.84
CA SER A 91 -6.61 -8.98 -14.53
C SER A 91 -5.81 -10.08 -13.82
N LEU A 92 -6.26 -11.32 -13.90
CA LEU A 92 -5.53 -12.49 -13.40
C LEU A 92 -4.18 -12.61 -14.10
N TRP A 93 -4.16 -12.49 -15.43
CA TRP A 93 -2.93 -12.53 -16.20
C TRP A 93 -1.99 -11.37 -15.82
N THR A 94 -2.50 -10.14 -15.80
CA THR A 94 -1.70 -8.94 -15.48
C THR A 94 -1.06 -9.04 -14.10
N THR A 95 -1.84 -9.40 -13.08
CA THR A 95 -1.30 -9.51 -11.71
C THR A 95 -0.39 -10.71 -11.53
N SER A 96 -0.65 -11.83 -12.21
CA SER A 96 0.24 -13.01 -12.18
C SER A 96 1.57 -12.74 -12.87
N ALA A 97 1.54 -12.12 -14.05
CA ALA A 97 2.74 -11.72 -14.78
C ALA A 97 3.60 -10.74 -13.97
N ALA A 98 2.98 -9.73 -13.33
CA ALA A 98 3.69 -8.80 -12.44
C ALA A 98 4.34 -9.49 -11.24
N ARG A 99 3.63 -10.42 -10.58
CA ARG A 99 4.19 -11.20 -9.45
C ARG A 99 5.32 -12.12 -9.89
N LEU A 100 5.19 -12.80 -11.04
CA LEU A 100 6.25 -13.64 -11.59
C LEU A 100 7.48 -12.81 -11.98
N HIS A 101 7.27 -11.61 -12.51
CA HIS A 101 8.36 -10.69 -12.82
C HIS A 101 9.11 -10.27 -11.55
N LEU A 102 8.39 -9.81 -10.52
CA LEU A 102 9.00 -9.49 -9.23
C LEU A 102 9.73 -10.70 -8.61
N LEU A 103 9.13 -11.89 -8.67
CA LEU A 103 9.74 -13.13 -8.16
C LEU A 103 11.06 -13.44 -8.87
N ARG A 104 11.14 -13.25 -10.20
CA ARG A 104 12.40 -13.44 -10.94
C ARG A 104 13.49 -12.48 -10.48
N LEU A 105 13.15 -11.22 -10.22
CA LEU A 105 14.08 -10.23 -9.67
C LEU A 105 14.57 -10.63 -8.28
N MET A 106 13.64 -11.05 -7.41
CA MET A 106 13.96 -11.56 -6.07
C MET A 106 14.91 -12.75 -6.12
N GLN A 107 14.65 -13.71 -7.02
CA GLN A 107 15.51 -14.88 -7.21
C GLN A 107 16.90 -14.49 -7.75
N LYS A 108 16.99 -13.50 -8.65
CA LYS A 108 18.27 -13.00 -9.15
C LYS A 108 19.11 -12.41 -8.01
N VAL A 109 18.50 -11.58 -7.16
CA VAL A 109 19.15 -11.04 -5.95
C VAL A 109 19.56 -12.16 -5.00
N ALA A 110 18.64 -13.06 -4.64
CA ALA A 110 18.89 -14.11 -3.65
C ALA A 110 19.92 -15.17 -4.09
N ARG A 111 20.14 -15.35 -5.39
CA ARG A 111 21.13 -16.29 -5.95
C ARG A 111 22.50 -15.65 -6.18
N THR A 112 22.59 -14.34 -6.13
CA THR A 112 23.86 -13.63 -6.34
C THR A 112 24.62 -13.60 -5.02
N SER A 113 25.89 -14.01 -5.06
CA SER A 113 26.75 -14.01 -3.88
C SER A 113 26.83 -12.62 -3.24
N ASP A 114 26.86 -12.59 -1.91
CA ASP A 114 26.98 -11.37 -1.09
C ASP A 114 25.84 -10.35 -1.26
N CYS A 115 24.73 -10.76 -1.89
CA CYS A 115 23.51 -9.97 -1.97
C CYS A 115 22.47 -10.45 -0.94
N THR A 116 21.77 -9.51 -0.30
CA THR A 116 20.68 -9.84 0.63
C THR A 116 19.41 -9.11 0.21
N LEU A 117 18.33 -9.86 -0.05
CA LEU A 117 17.00 -9.28 -0.27
C LEU A 117 16.41 -8.83 1.07
N LEU A 118 16.07 -7.54 1.18
CA LEU A 118 15.61 -6.93 2.43
C LEU A 118 14.09 -6.69 2.46
N TYR A 119 13.51 -6.26 1.33
CA TYR A 119 12.09 -5.92 1.24
C TYR A 119 11.55 -6.07 -0.17
N THR A 120 10.25 -6.36 -0.30
CA THR A 120 9.52 -6.29 -1.56
C THR A 120 8.11 -5.75 -1.36
N ASP A 121 7.61 -4.97 -2.32
CA ASP A 121 6.20 -4.57 -2.39
C ASP A 121 5.80 -4.28 -3.83
N THR A 122 4.91 -5.10 -4.37
CA THR A 122 4.21 -4.99 -5.66
C THR A 122 5.11 -4.89 -6.90
N ASP A 123 5.87 -3.81 -7.02
CA ASP A 123 6.72 -3.44 -8.15
C ASP A 123 8.09 -2.89 -7.69
N SER A 124 8.44 -3.08 -6.42
CA SER A 124 9.68 -2.57 -5.83
C SER A 124 10.36 -3.60 -4.94
N LEU A 125 11.67 -3.50 -4.85
CA LEU A 125 12.50 -4.26 -3.93
C LEU A 125 13.56 -3.38 -3.27
N ILE A 126 14.01 -3.77 -2.09
CA ILE A 126 15.15 -3.20 -1.38
C ILE A 126 16.09 -4.36 -1.11
N PHE A 127 17.37 -4.21 -1.43
CA PHE A 127 18.38 -5.24 -1.25
C PHE A 127 19.74 -4.59 -1.03
N SER A 128 20.64 -5.32 -0.38
CA SER A 128 22.06 -4.98 -0.29
C SER A 128 22.84 -5.75 -1.34
N HIS A 129 23.89 -5.14 -1.89
CA HIS A 129 24.84 -5.77 -2.80
C HIS A 129 26.23 -5.12 -2.64
N PRO A 130 27.32 -5.81 -2.98
CA PRO A 130 28.64 -5.19 -3.10
C PRO A 130 28.65 -4.11 -4.20
N GLU A 131 29.45 -3.05 -4.06
CA GLU A 131 29.46 -1.90 -4.99
C GLU A 131 29.56 -2.33 -6.47
N ASP A 132 30.44 -3.29 -6.76
CA ASP A 132 30.72 -3.77 -8.12
C ASP A 132 29.85 -4.96 -8.57
N ASN A 133 28.88 -5.38 -7.75
CA ASN A 133 28.10 -6.59 -8.01
C ASN A 133 26.59 -6.37 -7.82
N ASN A 134 26.04 -5.34 -8.47
CA ASN A 134 24.58 -5.19 -8.56
C ASN A 134 24.01 -6.22 -9.55
N PRO A 135 23.19 -7.19 -9.11
CA PRO A 135 22.63 -8.20 -9.99
C PRO A 135 21.51 -7.69 -10.91
N LEU A 136 20.96 -6.49 -10.67
CA LEU A 136 19.80 -5.99 -11.40
C LEU A 136 20.17 -4.90 -12.40
N GLU A 137 19.63 -5.00 -13.61
CA GLU A 137 19.83 -4.03 -14.68
C GLU A 137 18.80 -2.90 -14.56
N LEU A 138 19.29 -1.67 -14.63
CA LEU A 138 18.47 -0.46 -14.65
C LEU A 138 18.25 0.01 -16.09
N GLY A 139 17.14 0.69 -16.33
CA GLY A 139 16.87 1.26 -17.64
C GLY A 139 15.78 2.34 -17.64
N PRO A 140 15.69 3.12 -18.73
CA PRO A 140 14.76 4.23 -18.83
C PRO A 140 13.40 3.84 -19.44
N HIS A 141 13.21 2.59 -19.88
CA HIS A 141 12.06 2.15 -20.64
C HIS A 141 10.97 1.50 -19.78
N LEU A 142 9.81 1.25 -20.40
CA LEU A 142 8.68 0.64 -19.71
C LEU A 142 9.03 -0.78 -19.29
N GLY A 143 8.88 -1.06 -17.99
CA GLY A 143 9.21 -2.36 -17.40
C GLY A 143 10.64 -2.43 -16.85
N ASP A 144 11.49 -1.46 -17.17
CA ASP A 144 12.84 -1.40 -16.60
C ASP A 144 12.81 -0.99 -15.13
N LEU A 145 13.81 -1.46 -14.39
CA LEU A 145 14.03 -1.01 -13.02
C LEU A 145 14.64 0.38 -13.01
N THR A 146 14.18 1.20 -12.06
CA THR A 146 14.70 2.54 -11.83
C THR A 146 15.24 2.63 -10.42
N ASP A 147 16.45 3.16 -10.27
CA ASP A 147 16.97 3.54 -8.96
C ASP A 147 16.13 4.69 -8.39
N LYS A 148 15.50 4.45 -7.24
CA LYS A 148 14.62 5.41 -6.57
C LYS A 148 15.40 6.50 -5.84
N TYR A 149 16.65 6.24 -5.47
CA TYR A 149 17.50 7.12 -4.70
C TYR A 149 18.88 7.30 -5.36
N PRO A 150 18.96 7.71 -6.64
CA PRO A 150 20.21 7.67 -7.42
C PRO A 150 21.34 8.51 -6.83
N TYR A 151 20.99 9.61 -6.15
CA TYR A 151 21.91 10.55 -5.50
C TYR A 151 22.26 10.19 -4.06
N HIS A 152 21.71 9.10 -3.53
CA HIS A 152 21.91 8.69 -2.15
C HIS A 152 22.45 7.26 -2.05
N GLU A 153 23.11 7.00 -0.95
CA GLU A 153 23.48 5.68 -0.47
C GLU A 153 22.57 5.33 0.72
N ILE A 154 22.06 4.10 0.76
CA ILE A 154 21.27 3.61 1.89
C ILE A 154 22.24 3.07 2.94
N LEU A 155 22.45 3.83 4.02
CA LEU A 155 23.34 3.42 5.12
C LEU A 155 22.69 2.39 6.04
N GLU A 156 21.40 2.56 6.29
CA GLU A 156 20.66 1.65 7.17
C GLU A 156 19.24 1.42 6.64
N TYR A 157 18.80 0.17 6.75
CA TYR A 157 17.44 -0.27 6.51
C TYR A 157 16.87 -0.87 7.79
N CYS A 158 15.61 -0.55 8.08
CA CYS A 158 14.87 -1.14 9.19
C CYS A 158 13.42 -1.38 8.76
N SER A 159 12.82 -2.51 9.13
CA SER A 159 11.41 -2.78 8.85
C SER A 159 10.72 -3.41 10.03
N GLY A 160 9.49 -2.94 10.27
CA GLY A 160 8.60 -3.52 11.26
C GLY A 160 7.72 -4.63 10.68
N GLY A 161 7.89 -4.97 9.39
CA GLY A 161 7.04 -5.89 8.63
C GLY A 161 6.48 -5.27 7.35
N GLU A 162 5.36 -5.84 6.88
CA GLU A 162 4.77 -5.44 5.59
C GLU A 162 4.33 -3.99 5.57
N LYS A 163 4.78 -3.27 4.53
CA LYS A 163 4.39 -1.87 4.26
C LYS A 163 4.76 -0.91 5.40
N GLN A 164 5.77 -1.29 6.17
CA GLN A 164 6.38 -0.46 7.21
C GLN A 164 7.91 -0.59 7.21
N TYR A 165 8.60 0.47 6.78
CA TYR A 165 10.06 0.50 6.73
C TYR A 165 10.62 1.90 6.89
N GLY A 166 11.85 1.98 7.37
CA GLY A 166 12.67 3.17 7.51
C GLY A 166 13.99 3.02 6.76
N LEU A 167 14.47 4.10 6.16
CA LEU A 167 15.79 4.20 5.53
C LEU A 167 16.55 5.38 6.13
N LYS A 168 17.84 5.19 6.36
CA LYS A 168 18.82 6.25 6.58
C LYS A 168 19.66 6.42 5.32
N LEU A 169 19.66 7.62 4.78
CA LEU A 169 20.25 7.95 3.49
C LEU A 169 21.40 8.93 3.67
N LYS A 170 22.48 8.75 2.89
CA LYS A 170 23.58 9.70 2.78
C LYS A 170 23.69 10.18 1.35
N ARG A 171 23.83 11.49 1.12
CA ARG A 171 24.00 12.04 -0.22
C ARG A 171 25.42 11.74 -0.73
N LYS A 172 25.54 11.24 -1.96
CA LYS A 172 26.84 10.81 -2.54
C LYS A 172 27.81 11.98 -2.81
N CYS A 173 27.29 13.16 -3.11
CA CYS A 173 28.09 14.28 -3.62
C CYS A 173 28.46 15.34 -2.57
N VAL A 174 28.05 15.17 -1.30
CA VAL A 174 28.28 16.15 -0.24
C VAL A 174 28.92 15.45 0.95
N ASN A 175 30.20 15.75 1.20
CA ASN A 175 30.88 15.27 2.40
C ASN A 175 30.38 16.08 3.61
N ASN A 176 30.11 15.39 4.73
CA ASN A 176 29.62 15.95 6.01
C ASN A 176 28.19 16.51 6.03
N GLU A 177 27.29 16.05 5.16
CA GLU A 177 25.85 16.34 5.30
C GLU A 177 25.20 15.41 6.34
N GLU A 178 24.28 15.94 7.15
CA GLU A 178 23.45 15.14 8.04
C GLU A 178 22.65 14.10 7.25
N PRO A 179 22.49 12.87 7.77
CA PRO A 179 21.74 11.84 7.07
C PRO A 179 20.27 12.22 6.90
N GLU A 180 19.73 11.92 5.72
CA GLU A 180 18.31 12.05 5.44
C GLU A 180 17.56 10.77 5.85
N TYR A 181 16.31 10.92 6.28
CA TYR A 181 15.51 9.79 6.74
C TYR A 181 14.22 9.64 5.93
N VAL A 182 13.95 8.41 5.50
CA VAL A 182 12.67 8.06 4.89
C VAL A 182 11.95 7.11 5.81
N LEU A 183 10.70 7.42 6.13
CA LEU A 183 9.81 6.52 6.85
C LEU A 183 8.57 6.25 6.00
N LYS A 184 8.18 4.99 5.89
CA LYS A 184 6.94 4.53 5.26
C LYS A 184 6.19 3.67 6.24
N VAL A 185 4.97 4.05 6.59
CA VAL A 185 4.09 3.30 7.48
C VAL A 185 2.69 3.34 6.91
N ARG A 186 2.20 2.21 6.40
CA ARG A 186 0.86 2.15 5.80
C ARG A 186 -0.22 2.50 6.82
N GLY A 187 -1.18 3.31 6.38
CA GLY A 187 -2.33 3.70 7.21
C GLY A 187 -2.03 4.82 8.20
N ILE A 188 -0.80 5.32 8.27
CA ILE A 188 -0.41 6.48 9.10
C ILE A 188 0.04 7.61 8.18
N THR A 189 -0.52 8.80 8.39
CA THR A 189 -0.14 9.99 7.63
C THR A 189 1.00 10.67 8.36
N LEU A 190 2.21 10.61 7.79
CA LEU A 190 3.42 11.20 8.36
C LEU A 190 3.47 12.72 8.07
N ASN A 191 2.64 13.49 8.77
CA ASN A 191 2.68 14.95 8.73
C ASN A 191 3.72 15.50 9.73
N TYR A 192 3.90 16.82 9.71
CA TYR A 192 4.85 17.50 10.60
C TYR A 192 4.60 17.17 12.08
N ASP A 193 3.33 17.19 12.51
CA ASP A 193 2.95 16.97 13.91
C ASP A 193 3.27 15.54 14.37
N VAL A 194 2.91 14.53 13.56
CA VAL A 194 3.21 13.12 13.81
C VAL A 194 4.71 12.86 13.94
N ILE A 195 5.53 13.49 13.08
CA ILE A 195 6.97 13.30 13.09
C ILE A 195 7.62 14.07 14.27
N ASN A 196 7.35 15.37 14.37
CA ASN A 196 8.14 16.26 15.22
C ASN A 196 7.60 16.38 16.65
N ASN A 197 6.28 16.38 16.83
CA ASN A 197 5.64 16.59 18.13
C ASN A 197 5.27 15.25 18.79
N GLN A 198 4.74 14.31 18.01
CA GLN A 198 4.32 12.99 18.51
C GLN A 198 5.42 11.93 18.40
N GLY A 199 6.51 12.24 17.68
CA GLY A 199 7.75 11.50 17.77
C GLY A 199 7.80 10.21 16.96
N LEU A 200 6.96 10.01 15.92
CA LEU A 200 7.14 8.90 14.98
C LEU A 200 8.20 9.27 13.92
N ARG A 201 9.47 9.05 14.27
CA ARG A 201 10.67 9.34 13.46
C ARG A 201 11.42 8.04 13.19
N TYR A 202 12.42 8.08 12.31
CA TYR A 202 13.27 6.90 12.02
C TYR A 202 13.83 6.25 13.30
N GLN A 203 14.39 7.05 14.22
CA GLN A 203 15.01 6.52 15.43
C GLN A 203 14.01 5.84 16.38
N THR A 204 12.87 6.47 16.66
CA THR A 204 11.84 5.90 17.54
C THR A 204 11.14 4.70 16.91
N PHE A 205 10.95 4.72 15.58
CA PHE A 205 10.49 3.58 14.80
C PHE A 205 11.46 2.39 14.93
N LYS A 206 12.76 2.62 14.70
CA LYS A 206 13.81 1.60 14.86
C LYS A 206 13.85 1.06 16.28
N ASN A 207 13.81 1.92 17.29
CA ASN A 207 13.82 1.50 18.71
C ASN A 207 12.59 0.64 19.05
N SER A 208 11.40 1.01 18.57
CA SER A 208 10.16 0.23 18.76
C SER A 208 10.28 -1.17 18.13
N ILE A 209 10.92 -1.28 16.96
CA ILE A 209 11.17 -2.56 16.28
C ILE A 209 12.19 -3.40 17.05
N LEU A 210 13.32 -2.82 17.45
CA LEU A 210 14.34 -3.55 18.20
C LEU A 210 13.78 -4.09 19.52
N GLN A 211 12.99 -3.29 20.23
CA GLN A 211 12.30 -3.75 21.44
C GLN A 211 11.28 -4.85 21.14
N TYR A 212 10.52 -4.74 20.04
CA TYR A 212 9.60 -5.79 19.63
C TYR A 212 10.32 -7.12 19.42
N VAL A 213 11.47 -7.11 18.72
CA VAL A 213 12.24 -8.33 18.51
C VAL A 213 12.79 -8.88 19.83
N GLN A 214 13.21 -8.03 20.77
CA GLN A 214 13.78 -8.50 22.04
C GLN A 214 12.75 -9.04 23.03
N THR A 215 11.56 -8.42 23.08
CA THR A 215 10.60 -8.64 24.19
C THR A 215 9.25 -9.18 23.74
N CYS A 216 9.02 -9.31 22.43
CA CYS A 216 7.71 -9.56 21.83
C CYS A 216 6.64 -8.50 22.17
N ASN A 217 7.03 -7.39 22.82
CA ASN A 217 6.17 -6.32 23.28
C ASN A 217 6.68 -4.96 22.79
N PRO A 218 6.13 -4.41 21.70
CA PRO A 218 6.63 -3.17 21.14
C PRO A 218 6.24 -1.95 21.97
N ILE A 219 7.06 -0.89 21.88
CA ILE A 219 6.63 0.45 22.29
C ILE A 219 5.48 0.87 21.37
N SER A 220 4.29 0.97 21.95
CA SER A 220 3.12 1.49 21.26
C SER A 220 3.25 3.00 21.16
N MET A 221 3.17 3.53 19.95
CA MET A 221 3.21 4.98 19.72
C MET A 221 1.81 5.46 19.34
N PRO A 222 1.02 6.00 20.30
CA PRO A 222 -0.28 6.57 20.00
C PRO A 222 -0.10 7.85 19.19
N LEU A 223 -0.88 7.99 18.13
CA LEU A 223 -0.88 9.11 17.21
C LEU A 223 -2.26 9.76 17.17
N ILE A 224 -2.33 11.04 17.47
CA ILE A 224 -3.55 11.82 17.54
C ILE A 224 -3.62 12.74 16.32
N TYR A 225 -4.71 12.64 15.58
CA TYR A 225 -5.05 13.57 14.50
C TYR A 225 -6.23 14.42 15.00
N PRO A 226 -6.00 15.64 15.49
CA PRO A 226 -7.02 16.42 16.18
C PRO A 226 -8.18 16.81 15.26
N ASN A 227 -7.88 17.12 14.00
CA ASN A 227 -8.83 17.60 13.00
C ASN A 227 -9.01 16.60 11.85
N PHE A 228 -9.40 15.36 12.18
CA PHE A 228 -9.66 14.36 11.15
C PHE A 228 -11.07 14.54 10.57
N LEU A 229 -11.15 14.79 9.26
CA LEU A 229 -12.42 14.93 8.57
C LEU A 229 -13.08 13.56 8.40
N ARG A 230 -14.26 13.40 8.99
CA ARG A 230 -15.11 12.22 8.82
C ARG A 230 -16.41 12.59 8.15
N GLN A 231 -16.79 11.84 7.12
CA GLN A 231 -18.10 11.98 6.50
C GLN A 231 -19.15 11.26 7.35
N SER A 232 -20.29 11.92 7.58
CA SER A 232 -21.46 11.35 8.24
C SER A 232 -22.62 11.31 7.24
N VAL A 233 -22.80 10.17 6.57
CA VAL A 233 -23.87 9.99 5.57
C VAL A 233 -25.23 10.28 6.19
N LYS A 234 -25.49 9.79 7.41
CA LYS A 234 -26.74 10.02 8.15
C LYS A 234 -27.04 11.50 8.45
N LYS A 235 -26.01 12.35 8.51
CA LYS A 235 -26.17 13.78 8.82
C LYS A 235 -25.96 14.66 7.59
N GLY A 236 -25.69 14.08 6.42
CA GLY A 236 -25.35 14.82 5.21
C GLY A 236 -24.16 15.78 5.37
N CYS A 237 -23.28 15.56 6.35
CA CYS A 237 -22.26 16.55 6.72
C CYS A 237 -20.87 15.92 6.89
N VAL A 238 -19.85 16.77 6.82
CA VAL A 238 -18.47 16.43 7.15
C VAL A 238 -18.18 17.01 8.53
N ILE A 239 -17.81 16.15 9.48
CA ILE A 239 -17.44 16.57 10.83
C ILE A 239 -15.93 16.50 10.99
N SER A 240 -15.35 17.50 11.64
CA SER A 240 -13.99 17.41 12.17
C SER A 240 -14.06 16.73 13.53
N GLN A 241 -13.34 15.63 13.70
CA GLN A 241 -13.26 14.92 14.97
C GLN A 241 -11.84 14.38 15.17
N GLN A 242 -11.45 14.17 16.43
CA GLN A 242 -10.18 13.56 16.74
C GLN A 242 -10.15 12.10 16.28
N LEU A 243 -9.09 11.69 15.60
CA LEU A 243 -8.79 10.29 15.28
C LEU A 243 -7.51 9.87 15.99
N THR A 244 -7.56 8.79 16.75
CA THR A 244 -6.37 8.17 17.33
C THR A 244 -5.98 6.92 16.55
N LYS A 245 -4.71 6.81 16.18
CA LYS A 245 -4.09 5.58 15.64
C LYS A 245 -3.00 5.13 16.60
N ILE A 246 -2.62 3.87 16.54
CA ILE A 246 -1.49 3.36 17.33
C ILE A 246 -0.56 2.66 16.37
N TYR A 247 0.71 3.10 16.32
CA TYR A 247 1.73 2.35 15.63
C TYR A 247 2.24 1.21 16.51
N LYS A 248 2.28 0.01 15.92
CA LYS A 248 2.94 -1.19 16.46
C LYS A 248 3.60 -1.93 15.30
N PRO A 249 4.89 -2.33 15.40
CA PRO A 249 5.48 -3.26 14.45
C PRO A 249 4.74 -4.59 14.51
N PHE A 250 4.68 -5.27 13.36
CA PHE A 250 3.97 -6.53 13.21
C PHE A 250 4.60 -7.33 12.07
N VAL A 251 5.12 -8.51 12.41
CA VAL A 251 5.70 -9.46 11.46
C VAL A 251 4.79 -10.69 11.43
N GLY A 252 3.93 -10.76 10.41
CA GLY A 252 2.98 -11.87 10.24
C GLY A 252 3.43 -12.94 9.23
N LYS A 253 4.62 -12.79 8.64
CA LYS A 253 5.11 -13.64 7.54
C LYS A 253 6.21 -14.63 7.93
N GLY A 254 6.53 -14.73 9.21
CA GLY A 254 7.54 -15.65 9.69
C GLY A 254 7.86 -15.46 11.16
N ILE A 255 8.86 -16.19 11.62
CA ILE A 255 9.39 -16.14 12.99
C ILE A 255 10.69 -15.33 12.96
N ILE A 256 10.77 -14.31 13.82
CA ILE A 256 11.98 -13.50 13.94
C ILE A 256 13.01 -14.27 14.76
N ARG A 257 14.22 -14.44 14.22
CA ARG A 257 15.35 -14.99 14.95
C ARG A 257 16.03 -13.89 15.76
N HIS A 258 16.10 -14.07 17.09
CA HIS A 258 16.67 -13.07 17.99
C HIS A 258 18.18 -12.81 17.80
N SER A 259 18.93 -13.76 17.23
CA SER A 259 20.39 -13.65 17.11
C SER A 259 20.85 -12.70 16.01
N ASP A 260 20.13 -12.65 14.89
CA ASP A 260 20.54 -11.93 13.67
C ASP A 260 19.41 -11.08 13.07
N PHE A 261 18.25 -11.04 13.72
CA PHE A 261 17.04 -10.33 13.26
C PHE A 261 16.47 -10.83 11.92
N SER A 262 16.91 -12.00 11.44
CA SER A 262 16.35 -12.62 10.25
C SER A 262 14.91 -13.09 10.47
N VAL A 263 14.08 -13.05 9.43
CA VAL A 263 12.73 -13.59 9.45
C VAL A 263 12.76 -14.96 8.76
N LEU A 264 12.45 -16.00 9.51
CA LEU A 264 12.37 -17.38 9.02
C LEU A 264 10.94 -17.71 8.60
N ASP A 265 10.79 -18.43 7.50
CA ASP A 265 9.50 -18.94 7.06
C ASP A 265 8.88 -19.87 8.12
N PHE A 266 7.55 -19.89 8.17
CA PHE A 266 6.85 -20.88 8.99
C PHE A 266 7.20 -22.29 8.52
N GLY A 267 7.63 -23.15 9.44
CA GLY A 267 8.08 -24.50 9.12
C GLY A 267 9.54 -24.61 8.69
N PHE A 268 10.36 -23.57 8.88
CA PHE A 268 11.82 -23.67 8.69
C PHE A 268 12.39 -24.79 9.57
N VAL A 269 12.82 -25.89 8.93
CA VAL A 269 13.57 -26.97 9.56
C VAL A 269 15.04 -26.68 9.36
N LYS A 270 15.79 -26.54 10.45
CA LYS A 270 17.25 -26.44 10.38
C LYS A 270 17.74 -27.76 9.80
N ASN A 271 18.27 -27.77 8.58
CA ASN A 271 18.99 -28.93 8.07
C ASN A 271 20.18 -29.16 9.01
N LEU A 272 20.03 -30.10 9.95
CA LEU A 272 21.14 -30.71 10.64
C LEU A 272 21.87 -31.50 9.58
N SER A 273 22.93 -30.92 9.02
CA SER A 273 23.92 -31.68 8.27
C SER A 273 24.42 -32.80 9.18
N LEU A 274 24.18 -34.05 8.75
CA LEU A 274 24.90 -35.23 9.21
C LEU A 274 26.41 -35.05 9.03
#